data_AF-A0AA96RWE1-F1
#
_entry.id   AF-A0AA96RWE1-F1
#
_cell.length_a   1.000
_cell.length_b   1.000
_cell.length_c   1.000
_cell.angle_alpha   90.00
_cell.angle_beta   90.00
_cell.angle_gamma   90.00
#
_symmetry.space_group_name_H-M   'P 1'
#
loop_
_entity.id
_entity.type
_entity.pdbx_description
1 polymer ?
#
loop_
_entity_poly.entity_id
_entity_poly.type
_entity_poly.pdbx_seq_one_letter_code
_entity_poly.pdbx_strand_id
1 'polypeptide(L)'
;MNFLPPARNSRWFAWYPGYALIVWLLLVLHRFVLLGSPFSLTLLVRWAVLALVFSGIISCFGWLGARLVWMFSTAGLVLGIILMYIYTYRDMSGWEDLAGFLTFALFTAGGFVLGLIVEAVLRLVRYLRKHRV
;
A
#
# COMPACT_ATOMS: atom_id res chain seq x y z
N MET A 1 -9.36 -14.66 11.39
CA MET A 1 -8.76 -14.02 10.20
C MET A 1 -8.52 -15.10 9.13
N ASN A 2 -9.56 -15.46 8.36
CA ASN A 2 -9.48 -16.53 7.34
C ASN A 2 -9.34 -16.00 5.90
N PHE A 3 -9.31 -14.67 5.72
CA PHE A 3 -9.25 -14.04 4.39
C PHE A 3 -7.83 -14.02 3.79
N LEU A 4 -6.79 -13.90 4.63
CA LEU A 4 -5.40 -13.84 4.16
C LEU A 4 -4.78 -15.24 4.06
N PRO A 5 -3.96 -15.53 3.03
CA PRO A 5 -3.31 -16.82 2.91
C PRO A 5 -2.41 -17.15 4.13
N PRO A 6 -2.18 -18.44 4.40
CA PRO A 6 -1.20 -18.89 5.37
C PRO A 6 0.20 -18.32 5.11
N ALA A 7 1.00 -18.16 6.16
CA ALA A 7 2.41 -17.79 6.01
C ALA A 7 3.13 -18.85 5.17
N ARG A 8 4.10 -18.42 4.34
CA ARG A 8 4.88 -19.25 3.41
C ARG A 8 4.06 -20.05 2.38
N ASN A 9 2.80 -19.67 2.14
CA ASN A 9 1.96 -20.33 1.13
C ASN A 9 2.20 -19.77 -0.28
N SER A 10 2.24 -20.62 -1.30
CA SER A 10 2.38 -20.23 -2.70
C SER A 10 1.25 -19.32 -3.21
N ARG A 11 0.07 -19.33 -2.56
CA ARG A 11 -1.05 -18.41 -2.87
C ARG A 11 -0.66 -16.94 -2.80
N TRP A 12 0.35 -16.55 -2.01
CA TRP A 12 0.85 -15.16 -1.99
C TRP A 12 1.44 -14.72 -3.33
N PHE A 13 2.03 -15.63 -4.11
CA PHE A 13 2.52 -15.33 -5.45
C PHE A 13 1.40 -15.05 -6.44
N ALA A 14 0.24 -15.71 -6.29
CA ALA A 14 -0.95 -15.39 -7.07
C ALA A 14 -1.63 -14.10 -6.56
N TRP A 15 -1.53 -13.82 -5.26
CA TRP A 15 -2.14 -12.62 -4.68
C TRP A 15 -1.40 -11.34 -5.05
N TYR A 16 -0.07 -11.41 -5.12
CA TYR A 16 0.81 -10.31 -5.50
C TYR A 16 0.40 -9.59 -6.80
N PRO A 17 0.28 -10.28 -7.96
CA PRO A 17 -0.07 -9.62 -9.21
C PRO A 17 -1.50 -9.09 -9.21
N GLY A 18 -2.44 -9.79 -8.55
CA GLY A 18 -3.81 -9.32 -8.41
C GLY A 18 -3.89 -8.01 -7.61
N TYR A 19 -3.19 -7.94 -6.49
CA TYR A 19 -3.11 -6.73 -5.67
C TYR A 19 -2.38 -5.60 -6.40
N ALA A 20 -1.27 -5.89 -7.08
CA ALA A 20 -0.55 -4.92 -7.89
C ALA A 20 -1.41 -4.35 -9.02
N LEU A 21 -2.20 -5.18 -9.68
CA LEU A 21 -3.11 -4.76 -10.74
C LEU A 21 -4.19 -3.82 -10.19
N ILE A 22 -4.76 -4.10 -9.02
CA ILE A 22 -5.74 -3.22 -8.37
C ILE A 22 -5.10 -1.86 -8.04
N VAL A 23 -3.95 -1.86 -7.37
CA VAL A 23 -3.24 -0.60 -7.02
C VAL A 23 -2.88 0.19 -8.27
N TRP A 24 -2.39 -0.48 -9.30
CA TRP A 24 -2.05 0.14 -10.57
C TRP A 24 -3.26 0.78 -11.26
N LEU A 25 -4.38 0.06 -11.35
CA LEU A 25 -5.62 0.60 -11.93
C LEU A 25 -6.10 1.84 -11.18
N LEU A 26 -6.02 1.86 -9.85
CA LEU A 26 -6.40 3.03 -9.04
C LEU A 26 -5.51 4.25 -9.34
N LEU A 27 -4.19 4.05 -9.46
CA LEU A 27 -3.24 5.12 -9.78
C LEU A 27 -3.42 5.65 -11.21
N VAL A 28 -3.65 4.76 -12.17
CA VAL A 28 -3.93 5.11 -13.57
C VAL A 28 -5.25 5.87 -13.69
N LEU A 29 -6.29 5.43 -12.97
CA LEU A 29 -7.60 6.10 -12.96
C LEU A 29 -7.47 7.52 -12.39
N HIS A 30 -6.75 7.70 -11.28
CA HIS A 30 -6.40 9.04 -10.76
C HIS A 30 -5.74 9.92 -11.81
N ARG A 31 -4.70 9.41 -12.49
CA ARG A 31 -3.89 10.24 -13.39
C ARG A 31 -4.54 10.56 -14.73
N PHE A 32 -5.17 9.59 -15.40
CA PHE A 32 -5.64 9.77 -16.77
C PHE A 32 -7.13 10.12 -16.86
N VAL A 33 -7.95 9.62 -15.93
CA VAL A 33 -9.40 9.87 -15.97
C VAL A 33 -9.74 11.16 -15.24
N LEU A 34 -9.16 11.39 -14.07
CA LEU A 34 -9.57 12.50 -13.19
C LEU A 34 -8.78 13.78 -13.46
N LEU A 35 -7.46 13.65 -13.58
CA LEU A 35 -6.57 14.76 -13.93
C LEU A 35 -6.58 15.11 -15.43
N GLY A 36 -7.24 14.31 -16.26
CA GLY A 36 -7.34 14.54 -17.71
C GLY A 36 -5.97 14.61 -18.43
N SER A 37 -4.91 14.07 -17.83
CA SER A 37 -3.56 14.12 -18.40
C SER A 37 -3.53 13.41 -19.76
N PRO A 38 -2.73 13.90 -20.73
CA PRO A 38 -2.58 13.25 -22.01
C PRO A 38 -2.07 11.83 -21.80
N PHE A 39 -2.67 10.88 -22.54
CA PHE A 39 -2.27 9.49 -22.46
C PHE A 39 -0.79 9.34 -22.81
N SER A 40 -0.03 8.68 -21.93
CA SER A 40 1.40 8.43 -22.11
C SER A 40 1.72 7.03 -21.63
N LEU A 41 2.21 6.19 -22.55
CA LEU A 41 2.66 4.84 -22.24
C LEU A 41 3.76 4.85 -21.17
N THR A 42 4.66 5.83 -21.21
CA THR A 42 5.73 5.99 -20.24
C THR A 42 5.21 6.22 -18.82
N LEU A 43 4.20 7.08 -18.65
CA LEU A 43 3.57 7.28 -17.34
C LEU A 43 2.84 6.04 -16.86
N LEU A 44 2.14 5.35 -17.76
CA LEU A 44 1.40 4.13 -17.46
C LEU A 44 2.32 3.01 -16.92
N VAL A 45 3.50 2.84 -17.54
CA VAL A 45 4.53 1.89 -17.08
C VAL A 45 5.15 2.33 -15.75
N ARG A 46 5.44 3.63 -15.54
CA ARG A 46 5.97 4.13 -14.26
C ARG A 46 5.04 3.81 -13.09
N TRP A 47 3.73 4.04 -13.28
CA TRP A 47 2.73 3.67 -12.27
C TRP A 47 2.64 2.16 -12.06
N ALA A 48 2.82 1.35 -13.12
CA ALA A 48 2.85 -0.11 -12.99
C ALA A 48 4.04 -0.57 -12.12
N VAL A 49 5.24 -0.03 -12.39
CA VAL A 49 6.43 -0.31 -11.59
C VAL A 49 6.22 0.09 -10.13
N LEU A 50 5.67 1.28 -9.88
CA LEU A 50 5.37 1.74 -8.52
C LEU A 50 4.41 0.79 -7.79
N ALA A 51 3.33 0.38 -8.45
CA ALA A 51 2.35 -0.54 -7.90
C ALA A 51 2.96 -1.93 -7.62
N LEU A 52 3.80 -2.45 -8.51
CA LEU A 52 4.53 -3.70 -8.32
C LEU A 52 5.48 -3.62 -7.13
N VAL A 53 6.22 -2.52 -6.97
CA VAL A 53 7.14 -2.33 -5.84
C VAL A 53 6.37 -2.36 -4.51
N PHE A 54 5.32 -1.54 -4.37
CA PHE A 54 4.53 -1.52 -3.13
C PHE A 54 3.87 -2.87 -2.84
N SER A 55 3.26 -3.47 -3.87
CA SER A 55 2.59 -4.76 -3.73
C SER A 55 3.57 -5.88 -3.40
N GLY A 56 4.78 -5.83 -3.94
CA GLY A 56 5.84 -6.80 -3.69
C GLY A 56 6.33 -6.71 -2.25
N ILE A 57 6.61 -5.50 -1.76
CA ILE A 57 6.99 -5.27 -0.36
C ILE A 57 5.88 -5.77 0.56
N ILE A 58 4.65 -5.29 0.38
CA ILE A 58 3.51 -5.61 1.25
C ILE A 58 3.21 -7.12 1.23
N SER A 59 3.17 -7.75 0.05
CA SER A 59 2.91 -9.18 -0.09
C SER A 59 4.04 -10.04 0.43
N CYS A 60 5.29 -9.59 0.35
CA CYS A 60 6.45 -10.28 0.94
C CYS A 60 6.33 -10.36 2.47
N PHE A 61 5.98 -9.26 3.14
CA PHE A 61 5.70 -9.27 4.57
C PHE A 61 4.51 -10.17 4.93
N GLY A 62 3.45 -10.16 4.12
CA GLY A 62 2.33 -11.10 4.23
C GLY A 62 2.78 -12.56 4.15
N TRP A 63 3.65 -12.89 3.19
CA TRP A 63 4.23 -14.22 3.01
C TRP A 63 5.12 -14.65 4.19
N LEU A 64 5.88 -13.72 4.78
CA LEU A 64 6.65 -13.94 6.02
C LEU A 64 5.76 -14.13 7.27
N GLY A 65 4.44 -14.02 7.12
CA GLY A 65 3.47 -14.20 8.20
C GLY A 65 3.17 -12.92 8.98
N ALA A 66 3.71 -11.77 8.56
CA ALA A 66 3.43 -10.47 9.16
C ALA A 66 2.10 -9.91 8.64
N ARG A 67 0.99 -10.57 9.00
CA ARG A 67 -0.34 -10.25 8.49
C ARG A 67 -0.83 -8.86 8.90
N LEU A 68 -0.41 -8.36 10.05
CA LEU A 68 -0.82 -7.03 10.51
C LEU A 68 -0.09 -5.96 9.72
N VAL A 69 1.19 -6.17 9.40
CA VAL A 69 1.92 -5.30 8.46
C VAL A 69 1.15 -5.18 7.16
N TRP A 70 0.71 -6.31 6.58
CA TRP A 70 -0.07 -6.32 5.35
C TRP A 70 -1.37 -5.48 5.48
N MET A 71 -2.12 -5.67 6.57
CA MET A 71 -3.39 -4.98 6.79
C MET A 71 -3.21 -3.47 6.97
N PHE A 72 -2.29 -3.05 7.86
CA PHE A 72 -2.05 -1.62 8.12
C PHE A 72 -1.42 -0.92 6.91
N SER A 73 -0.54 -1.59 6.18
CA SER A 73 0.02 -1.05 4.92
C SER A 73 -1.06 -0.86 3.87
N THR A 74 -1.96 -1.83 3.73
CA THR A 74 -3.09 -1.73 2.78
C THR A 74 -4.03 -0.60 3.18
N ALA A 75 -4.34 -0.45 4.47
CA ALA A 75 -5.17 0.64 4.96
C ALA A 75 -4.51 2.00 4.72
N GLY A 76 -3.21 2.14 4.99
CA GLY A 76 -2.44 3.35 4.72
C GLY A 76 -2.39 3.70 3.23
N LEU A 77 -2.21 2.69 2.37
CA LEU A 77 -2.22 2.86 0.91
C LEU A 77 -3.59 3.34 0.42
N VAL A 78 -4.69 2.70 0.87
CA VAL A 78 -6.05 3.10 0.50
C VAL A 78 -6.35 4.52 0.98
N LEU A 79 -6.05 4.84 2.24
CA LEU A 79 -6.22 6.19 2.78
C LEU A 79 -5.36 7.21 2.02
N GLY A 80 -4.12 6.85 1.67
CA GLY A 80 -3.23 7.69 0.89
C GLY A 80 -3.78 8.01 -0.49
N ILE A 81 -4.35 7.01 -1.20
CA ILE A 81 -4.98 7.22 -2.52
C ILE A 81 -6.22 8.11 -2.38
N ILE A 82 -7.07 7.87 -1.38
CA ILE A 82 -8.26 8.70 -1.13
C ILE A 82 -7.88 10.14 -0.82
N LEU A 83 -6.87 10.37 0.02
CA LEU A 83 -6.43 11.71 0.35
C LEU A 83 -5.76 12.39 -0.85
N MET A 84 -4.93 11.67 -1.60
CA MET A 84 -4.36 12.19 -2.84
C MET A 84 -5.46 12.66 -3.79
N TYR A 85 -6.53 11.89 -3.95
CA TYR A 85 -7.70 12.30 -4.72
C TYR A 85 -8.29 13.62 -4.17
N ILE A 86 -8.57 13.70 -2.87
CA ILE A 86 -9.16 14.91 -2.26
C ILE A 86 -8.27 16.15 -2.44
N TYR A 87 -6.95 16.01 -2.30
CA TYR A 87 -6.02 17.13 -2.46
C TYR A 87 -5.89 17.59 -3.92
N THR A 88 -6.03 16.69 -4.89
CA THR A 88 -6.06 17.04 -6.32
C THR A 88 -7.30 17.85 -6.72
N TYR A 89 -8.38 17.83 -5.93
CA TYR A 89 -9.58 18.65 -6.18
C TYR A 89 -9.59 19.99 -5.46
N ARG A 90 -8.60 20.26 -4.60
CA ARG A 90 -8.49 21.54 -3.92
C ARG A 90 -7.67 22.46 -4.79
N ASP A 91 -8.23 23.60 -5.18
CA ASP A 91 -7.48 24.66 -5.85
C ASP A 91 -6.34 25.16 -4.94
N MET A 92 -5.15 24.59 -5.14
CA MET A 92 -3.91 24.92 -4.45
C MET A 92 -2.88 25.36 -5.47
N SER A 93 -3.18 26.42 -6.22
CA SER A 93 -2.21 27.25 -6.95
C SER A 93 -1.05 26.50 -7.64
N GLY A 94 -1.34 25.35 -8.27
CA GLY A 94 -0.37 24.51 -9.00
C GLY A 94 0.45 23.51 -8.18
N TRP A 95 0.29 23.44 -6.86
CA TRP A 95 0.98 22.50 -5.96
C TRP A 95 0.20 21.21 -5.66
N GLU A 96 -1.01 21.11 -6.20
CA GLU A 96 -1.99 20.04 -5.94
C GLU A 96 -1.43 18.64 -6.19
N ASP A 97 -0.77 18.46 -7.34
CA ASP A 97 -0.16 17.20 -7.74
C ASP A 97 0.93 16.78 -6.77
N LEU A 98 1.77 17.73 -6.32
CA LEU A 98 2.86 17.44 -5.38
C LEU A 98 2.31 17.15 -3.99
N ALA A 99 1.38 17.96 -3.49
CA ALA A 99 0.76 17.79 -2.18
C ALA A 99 -0.02 16.47 -2.11
N GLY A 100 -0.77 16.14 -3.16
CA GLY A 100 -1.48 14.87 -3.29
C GLY A 100 -0.52 13.69 -3.27
N PHE A 101 0.54 13.71 -4.09
CA PHE A 101 1.53 12.64 -4.13
C PHE A 101 2.27 12.47 -2.80
N LEU A 102 2.67 13.57 -2.15
CA LEU A 102 3.37 13.54 -0.87
C LEU A 102 2.47 12.98 0.24
N THR A 103 1.18 13.36 0.23
CA THR A 103 0.18 12.82 1.17
C THR A 103 0.00 11.32 0.95
N PHE A 104 -0.13 10.86 -0.30
CA PHE A 104 -0.17 9.44 -0.63
C PHE A 104 1.05 8.69 -0.09
N ALA A 105 2.25 9.21 -0.35
CA ALA A 105 3.50 8.59 0.10
C ALA A 105 3.57 8.52 1.63
N LEU A 106 3.19 9.60 2.33
CA LEU A 106 3.22 9.67 3.78
C LEU A 106 2.25 8.68 4.43
N PHE A 107 1.02 8.59 3.95
CA PHE A 107 0.03 7.64 4.50
C PHE A 107 0.37 6.19 4.18
N THR A 108 0.91 5.92 3.00
CA THR A 108 1.38 4.59 2.62
C THR A 108 2.55 4.16 3.51
N ALA A 109 3.56 5.01 3.66
CA ALA A 109 4.72 4.75 4.53
C ALA A 109 4.31 4.67 6.00
N GLY A 110 3.44 5.57 6.47
CA GLY A 110 2.93 5.59 7.84
C GLY A 110 2.14 4.32 8.18
N GLY A 111 1.27 3.87 7.28
CA GLY A 111 0.55 2.60 7.44
C GLY A 111 1.49 1.40 7.51
N PHE A 112 2.54 1.39 6.68
CA PHE A 112 3.57 0.35 6.72
C PHE A 112 4.35 0.34 8.05
N VAL A 113 4.84 1.50 8.49
CA VAL A 113 5.57 1.65 9.76
C VAL A 113 4.69 1.27 10.94
N LEU A 114 3.44 1.73 10.97
CA LEU A 114 2.48 1.37 12.02
C LEU A 114 2.24 -0.14 12.04
N GLY A 115 2.10 -0.76 10.87
CA GLY A 115 1.98 -2.21 10.73
C GLY A 115 3.18 -2.95 11.30
N LEU A 116 4.40 -2.48 11.04
CA LEU A 116 5.64 -3.04 11.60
C LEU A 116 5.66 -2.92 13.13
N ILE A 117 5.32 -1.75 13.67
CA ILE A 117 5.28 -1.52 15.13
C ILE A 117 4.27 -2.47 15.78
N VAL A 118 3.05 -2.56 15.26
CA VAL A 118 2.00 -3.40 15.83
C VAL A 118 2.39 -4.89 15.79
N GLU A 119 2.93 -5.36 14.66
CA GLU A 119 3.39 -6.73 14.51
C GLU A 119 4.56 -7.03 15.46
N ALA A 120 5.53 -6.12 15.59
CA ALA A 120 6.68 -6.27 16.48
C ALA A 120 6.27 -6.33 17.95
N VAL A 121 5.41 -5.42 18.40
CA VAL A 121 4.87 -5.39 19.77
C VAL A 121 4.14 -6.69 20.09
N LEU A 122 3.29 -7.18 19.18
CA LEU A 122 2.55 -8.43 19.41
C LEU A 122 3.46 -9.65 19.50
N ARG A 123 4.51 -9.73 18.68
CA ARG A 123 5.51 -10.80 18.77
C ARG A 123 6.28 -10.74 20.09
N LEU A 124 6.68 -9.54 20.51
CA LEU A 124 7.37 -9.32 21.78
C LEU A 124 6.51 -9.72 22.98
N VAL A 125 5.25 -9.29 23.03
CA VAL A 125 4.32 -9.65 24.12
C VAL A 125 4.10 -11.15 24.20
N ARG A 126 3.96 -11.83 23.05
CA ARG A 126 3.81 -13.30 23.01
C ARG A 126 5.07 -14.01 23.50
N TYR A 127 6.24 -13.54 23.10
CA TYR A 127 7.53 -14.07 23.56
C TYR A 127 7.68 -13.93 25.07
N LEU A 128 7.41 -12.74 25.62
CA LEU A 128 7.50 -12.46 27.05
C LEU A 128 6.51 -13.31 27.87
N ARG A 129 5.29 -13.51 27.39
CA ARG A 129 4.31 -14.39 28.06
C ARG A 129 4.74 -15.85 28.06
N LYS A 130 5.38 -16.31 26.98
CA LYS A 130 5.85 -17.70 26.86
C LYS A 130 7.02 -18.01 27.79
N HIS A 131 7.86 -17.03 28.10
CA HIS A 131 9.03 -17.18 28.99
C HIS A 131 8.79 -16.78 30.45
N ARG A 132 7.58 -16.33 30.80
CA ARG A 132 7.18 -15.98 32.17
C ARG A 132 6.36 -17.10 32.85
N VAL A 133 6.25 -18.27 32.21
CA VAL A 133 5.69 -19.51 32.75
C VAL A 133 6.82 -20.53 32.82
#